data_AF-A0A6G0JBE6-F1
#
_entry.id   AF-A0A6G0JBE6-F1
#
_cell.length_a   1.000
_cell.length_b   1.000
_cell.length_c   1.000
_cell.angle_alpha   90.00
_cell.angle_beta   90.00
_cell.angle_gamma   90.00
#
_symmetry.space_group_name_H-M   'P 1'
#
loop_
_entity.id
_entity.type
_entity.pdbx_description
1 polymer ?
#
loop_
_entity_poly.entity_id
_entity_poly.type
_entity_poly.pdbx_seq_one_letter_code
_entity_poly.pdbx_strand_id
1 'polypeptide(L)'
;MKDFVLKTGELRESHTAENVLKSIVDGLQEFGVQLESVVAVTTDNAANYVNAVEKHMKTMNVPCFAHTINLAVRKGLGVRSIENSVARLKRTAAYFNHSATTSYLLEEKQKQMEMPKRDKLINDCTTRWNSTYEMISRALEQQAPVAAVIFDKKLSNLELSTSEWTQLERVKDILRPFKVSTVALSTDKYPTASAVLPMRHVLLSHLRQETDSDTAAVKEMKAKITADLNKRYPEDGDVFMFLNTASYLDPRFHCLGHLDHGRQQEVHDKVLA
;
A
#
# COMPACT_ATOMS: atom_id res chain seq x y z
N MET A 1 7.05 -4.12 22.89
CA MET A 1 5.61 -3.80 22.75
C MET A 1 4.84 -5.04 23.16
N LYS A 2 3.65 -4.90 23.76
CA LYS A 2 2.76 -6.03 24.01
C LYS A 2 1.50 -5.79 23.18
N ASP A 3 1.12 -6.76 22.39
CA ASP A 3 -0.12 -6.79 21.63
C ASP A 3 -0.96 -7.99 22.10
N PHE A 4 -2.27 -7.78 22.22
CA PHE A 4 -3.21 -8.81 22.64
C PHE A 4 -4.44 -8.72 21.76
N VAL A 5 -4.88 -9.85 21.21
CA VAL A 5 -6.17 -9.94 20.55
C VAL A 5 -7.24 -10.00 21.64
N LEU A 6 -7.99 -8.91 21.81
CA LEU A 6 -9.10 -8.86 22.78
C LEU A 6 -10.30 -9.66 22.26
N LYS A 7 -10.71 -9.42 21.02
CA LYS A 7 -11.92 -10.04 20.45
C LYS A 7 -11.79 -10.24 18.95
N THR A 8 -12.27 -11.39 18.48
CA THR A 8 -12.57 -11.64 17.06
C THR A 8 -14.00 -12.17 17.00
N GLY A 9 -14.85 -11.53 16.21
CA GLY A 9 -16.26 -11.89 16.16
C GLY A 9 -16.90 -11.46 14.85
N GLU A 10 -17.98 -12.14 14.50
CA GLU A 10 -18.82 -11.81 13.35
C GLU A 10 -19.88 -10.78 13.78
N LEU A 11 -19.92 -9.63 13.09
CA LEU A 11 -21.01 -8.67 13.25
C LEU A 11 -22.14 -9.03 12.28
N ARG A 12 -23.16 -9.73 12.81
CA ARG A 12 -24.34 -10.20 12.04
C ARG A 12 -25.38 -9.11 11.76
N GLU A 13 -25.28 -7.98 12.47
CA GLU A 13 -26.15 -6.82 12.25
C GLU A 13 -25.60 -5.93 11.13
N SER A 14 -26.35 -4.89 10.76
CA SER A 14 -25.83 -3.88 9.83
C SER A 14 -24.60 -3.20 10.41
N HIS A 15 -23.58 -2.94 9.60
CA HIS A 15 -22.32 -2.32 10.04
C HIS A 15 -22.47 -0.80 10.19
N THR A 16 -23.48 -0.32 10.91
CA THR A 16 -23.64 1.10 11.26
C THR A 16 -22.58 1.52 12.28
N ALA A 17 -22.39 2.83 12.46
CA ALA A 17 -21.42 3.35 13.44
C ALA A 17 -21.77 2.92 14.87
N GLU A 18 -23.05 2.87 15.20
CA GLU A 18 -23.58 2.48 16.51
C GLU A 18 -23.31 0.99 16.81
N ASN A 19 -23.56 0.11 15.84
CA ASN A 19 -23.34 -1.34 16.01
C ASN A 19 -21.86 -1.69 16.09
N VAL A 20 -21.02 -0.98 15.32
CA VAL A 20 -19.56 -1.09 15.41
C VAL A 20 -19.09 -0.62 16.79
N LEU A 21 -19.55 0.54 17.27
CA LEU A 21 -19.21 1.04 18.60
C LEU A 21 -19.59 0.05 19.70
N LYS A 22 -20.83 -0.47 19.67
CA LYS A 22 -21.31 -1.45 20.65
C LYS A 22 -20.36 -2.66 20.71
N SER A 23 -19.96 -3.18 19.55
CA SER A 23 -19.04 -4.32 19.48
C SER A 23 -17.66 -4.01 20.07
N ILE A 24 -17.15 -2.79 19.85
CA ILE A 24 -15.88 -2.31 20.43
C ILE A 24 -16.00 -2.22 21.96
N VAL A 25 -17.05 -1.55 22.46
CA VAL A 25 -17.28 -1.34 23.89
C VAL A 25 -17.47 -2.67 24.63
N ASP A 26 -18.28 -3.57 24.08
CA ASP A 26 -18.49 -4.91 24.66
C ASP A 26 -17.17 -5.67 24.77
N GLY A 27 -16.30 -5.57 23.75
CA GLY A 27 -14.98 -6.19 23.77
C GLY A 27 -14.03 -5.56 24.80
N LEU A 28 -14.08 -4.24 25.01
CA LEU A 28 -13.28 -3.57 26.04
C LEU A 28 -13.76 -3.96 27.46
N GLN A 29 -15.08 -3.98 27.67
CA GLN A 29 -15.69 -4.32 28.96
C GLN A 29 -15.40 -5.76 29.39
N GLU A 30 -15.41 -6.72 28.46
CA GLU A 30 -15.08 -8.12 28.71
C GLU A 30 -13.67 -8.29 29.32
N PHE A 31 -12.75 -7.38 29.00
CA PHE A 31 -11.38 -7.36 29.51
C PHE A 31 -11.16 -6.30 30.61
N GLY A 32 -12.22 -5.65 31.10
CA GLY A 32 -12.14 -4.64 32.14
C GLY A 32 -11.40 -3.36 31.72
N VAL A 33 -11.32 -3.07 30.42
CA VAL A 33 -10.67 -1.87 29.89
C VAL A 33 -11.68 -0.71 29.89
N GLN A 34 -11.35 0.37 30.60
CA GLN A 34 -12.16 1.58 30.64
C GLN A 34 -12.04 2.34 29.32
N LEU A 35 -13.14 2.88 28.82
CA LEU A 35 -13.16 3.57 27.52
C LEU A 35 -12.22 4.78 27.51
N GLU A 36 -12.16 5.49 28.63
CA GLU A 36 -11.34 6.68 28.87
C GLU A 36 -9.85 6.39 28.86
N SER A 37 -9.46 5.12 29.02
CA SER A 37 -8.06 4.68 28.93
C SER A 37 -7.58 4.48 27.48
N VAL A 38 -8.49 4.47 26.50
CA VAL A 38 -8.15 4.31 25.09
C VAL A 38 -7.65 5.64 24.52
N VAL A 39 -6.35 5.72 24.27
CA VAL A 39 -5.69 6.93 23.75
C VAL A 39 -6.03 7.19 22.28
N ALA A 40 -6.04 6.14 21.47
CA ALA A 40 -6.29 6.23 20.04
C ALA A 40 -6.77 4.88 19.49
N VAL A 41 -7.53 4.91 18.41
CA VAL A 41 -7.99 3.72 17.67
C VAL A 41 -7.53 3.83 16.23
N THR A 42 -6.98 2.74 15.67
CA THR A 42 -6.63 2.68 14.25
C THR A 42 -7.71 1.94 13.47
N THR A 43 -8.22 2.55 12.40
CA THR A 43 -9.24 1.94 11.52
C THR A 43 -8.81 1.96 10.06
N ASP A 44 -9.50 1.21 9.20
CA ASP A 44 -9.26 1.19 7.75
C ASP A 44 -9.84 2.41 7.02
N ASN A 45 -10.34 3.42 7.74
CA ASN A 45 -11.03 4.61 7.22
C ASN A 45 -12.41 4.38 6.62
N ALA A 46 -13.04 3.22 6.82
CA ALA A 46 -14.45 3.07 6.47
C ALA A 46 -15.31 4.01 7.33
N ALA A 47 -16.25 4.73 6.69
CA ALA A 47 -16.95 5.86 7.31
C ALA A 47 -17.73 5.49 8.59
N ASN A 48 -18.29 4.29 8.64
CA ASN A 48 -18.93 3.72 9.82
C ASN A 48 -17.97 3.54 10.99
N TYR A 49 -16.75 3.03 10.77
CA TYR A 49 -15.73 2.88 11.81
C TYR A 49 -15.19 4.23 12.28
N VAL A 50 -14.92 5.15 11.34
CA VAL A 50 -14.48 6.51 11.68
C VAL A 50 -15.54 7.22 12.52
N ASN A 51 -16.81 7.19 12.12
CA ASN A 51 -17.90 7.78 12.90
C ASN A 51 -18.04 7.11 14.27
N ALA A 52 -17.94 5.77 14.36
CA ALA A 52 -17.98 5.04 15.63
C ALA A 52 -16.94 5.57 16.62
N VAL A 53 -15.70 5.76 16.16
CA VAL A 53 -14.59 6.22 17.00
C VAL A 53 -14.68 7.73 17.30
N GLU A 54 -14.81 8.57 16.27
CA GLU A 54 -14.71 10.02 16.45
C GLU A 54 -15.99 10.62 17.04
N LYS A 55 -17.17 10.21 16.57
CA LYS A 55 -18.45 10.83 16.96
C LYS A 55 -19.07 10.20 18.20
N HIS A 56 -19.01 8.87 18.31
CA HIS A 56 -19.68 8.17 19.40
C HIS A 56 -18.73 7.83 20.55
N MET A 57 -17.55 7.27 20.26
CA MET A 57 -16.52 6.98 21.27
C MET A 57 -15.77 8.24 21.72
N LYS A 58 -15.81 9.33 20.94
CA LYS A 58 -15.10 10.59 21.19
C LYS A 58 -13.60 10.39 21.41
N THR A 59 -13.01 9.45 20.67
CA THR A 59 -11.59 9.10 20.74
C THR A 59 -10.90 9.46 19.42
N MET A 60 -9.59 9.64 19.46
CA MET A 60 -8.81 9.88 18.25
C MET A 60 -8.82 8.65 17.34
N ASN A 61 -9.30 8.82 16.11
CA ASN A 61 -9.14 7.83 15.05
C ASN A 61 -7.85 8.12 14.26
N VAL A 62 -6.90 7.19 14.30
CA VAL A 62 -5.69 7.23 13.47
C VAL A 62 -5.96 6.42 12.20
N PRO A 63 -5.98 7.04 11.01
CA PRO A 63 -6.11 6.31 9.75
C PRO A 63 -5.06 5.21 9.61
N CYS A 64 -5.44 4.04 9.11
CA CYS A 64 -4.45 3.01 8.77
C CYS A 64 -3.63 3.46 7.56
N PHE A 65 -2.31 3.61 7.75
CA PHE A 65 -1.42 4.05 6.67
C PHE A 65 -1.25 3.00 5.56
N ALA A 66 -1.21 1.71 5.90
CA ALA A 66 -1.16 0.64 4.90
C ALA A 66 -2.41 0.63 4.02
N HIS A 67 -3.59 0.85 4.62
CA HIS A 67 -4.84 1.00 3.86
C HIS A 67 -4.82 2.27 2.99
N THR A 68 -4.28 3.37 3.54
CA THR A 68 -4.10 4.63 2.80
C THR A 68 -3.22 4.45 1.55
N ILE A 69 -2.07 3.78 1.68
CA ILE A 69 -1.22 3.41 0.53
C ILE A 69 -2.02 2.60 -0.48
N ASN A 70 -2.76 1.59 -0.03
CA ASN A 70 -3.55 0.74 -0.93
C ASN A 70 -4.56 1.56 -1.75
N LEU A 71 -5.29 2.49 -1.12
CA LEU A 71 -6.24 3.35 -1.82
C LEU A 71 -5.54 4.27 -2.83
N ALA A 72 -4.45 4.92 -2.44
CA ALA A 72 -3.71 5.84 -3.29
C ALA A 72 -3.12 5.13 -4.51
N VAL A 73 -2.42 4.01 -4.30
CA VAL A 73 -1.81 3.20 -5.38
C VAL A 73 -2.87 2.69 -6.35
N ARG A 74 -4.02 2.22 -5.86
CA ARG A 74 -5.12 1.77 -6.73
C ARG A 74 -5.63 2.87 -7.65
N LYS A 75 -5.74 4.11 -7.16
CA LYS A 75 -6.11 5.26 -8.00
C LYS A 75 -5.07 5.53 -9.09
N GLY A 76 -3.79 5.35 -8.77
CA GLY A 76 -2.71 5.43 -9.76
C GLY A 76 -2.77 4.31 -10.81
N LEU A 77 -2.96 3.06 -10.37
CA LEU A 77 -3.09 1.90 -11.26
C LEU A 77 -4.33 1.96 -12.15
N GLY A 78 -5.38 2.68 -11.72
CA GLY A 78 -6.59 2.96 -12.51
C GLY A 78 -6.43 4.06 -13.56
N VAL A 79 -5.22 4.55 -13.85
CA VAL A 79 -4.96 5.35 -15.05
C VAL A 79 -5.13 4.45 -16.27
N ARG A 80 -6.04 4.79 -17.18
CA ARG A 80 -6.51 3.92 -18.27
C ARG A 80 -5.38 3.26 -19.06
N SER A 81 -4.34 4.01 -19.42
CA SER A 81 -3.18 3.45 -20.15
C SER A 81 -2.46 2.38 -19.33
N ILE A 82 -2.24 2.64 -18.04
CA ILE A 82 -1.56 1.72 -17.12
C ILE A 82 -2.43 0.50 -16.83
N GLU A 83 -3.70 0.73 -16.55
CA GLU A 83 -4.70 -0.32 -16.33
C GLU A 83 -4.74 -1.29 -17.52
N ASN A 84 -4.72 -0.79 -18.75
CA ASN A 84 -4.67 -1.60 -19.96
C ASN A 84 -3.41 -2.47 -20.04
N SER A 85 -2.22 -1.91 -19.78
CA SER A 85 -0.96 -2.67 -19.77
C SER A 85 -0.98 -3.76 -18.69
N VAL A 86 -1.46 -3.42 -17.49
CA VAL A 86 -1.61 -4.37 -16.37
C VAL A 86 -2.61 -5.47 -16.71
N ALA A 87 -3.74 -5.14 -17.33
CA ALA A 87 -4.76 -6.12 -17.74
C ALA A 87 -4.24 -7.07 -18.82
N ARG A 88 -3.45 -6.57 -19.78
CA ARG A 88 -2.75 -7.42 -20.76
C ARG A 88 -1.77 -8.36 -20.07
N LEU A 89 -0.91 -7.83 -19.20
CA LEU A 89 0.03 -8.65 -18.45
C LEU A 89 -0.69 -9.73 -17.63
N LYS A 90 -1.82 -9.39 -17.00
CA LYS A 90 -2.65 -10.32 -16.24
C LYS A 90 -3.17 -11.47 -17.10
N ARG A 91 -3.59 -11.21 -18.34
CA ARG A 91 -3.99 -12.26 -19.29
C ARG A 91 -2.82 -13.17 -19.65
N THR A 92 -1.65 -12.60 -19.90
CA THR A 92 -0.43 -13.35 -20.18
C THR A 92 -0.05 -14.24 -18.99
N ALA A 93 0.01 -13.69 -17.78
CA ALA A 93 0.29 -14.46 -16.56
C ALA A 93 -0.72 -15.59 -16.32
N ALA A 94 -2.02 -15.32 -16.52
CA ALA A 94 -3.08 -16.31 -16.38
C ALA A 94 -2.91 -17.47 -17.36
N TYR A 95 -2.49 -17.22 -18.60
CA TYR A 95 -2.23 -18.27 -19.60
C TYR A 95 -1.13 -19.25 -19.13
N PHE A 96 0.00 -18.74 -18.66
CA PHE A 96 1.11 -19.56 -18.18
C PHE A 96 0.79 -20.35 -16.91
N ASN A 97 -0.18 -19.88 -16.13
CA ASN A 97 -0.64 -20.53 -14.91
C ASN A 97 -1.91 -21.39 -15.10
N HIS A 98 -2.49 -21.41 -16.31
CA HIS A 98 -3.75 -22.10 -16.58
C HIS A 98 -3.63 -23.62 -16.51
N SER A 99 -2.51 -24.20 -16.95
CA SER A 99 -2.29 -25.64 -16.92
C SER A 99 -0.83 -26.01 -16.69
N ALA A 100 -0.60 -27.25 -16.27
CA ALA A 100 0.75 -27.80 -16.14
C ALA A 100 1.52 -27.72 -17.46
N THR A 101 0.84 -27.93 -18.59
CA THR A 101 1.45 -27.85 -19.93
C THR A 101 1.98 -26.45 -20.22
N THR A 102 1.20 -25.39 -19.98
CA THR A 102 1.66 -24.01 -20.26
C THR A 102 2.73 -23.55 -19.28
N SER A 103 2.65 -23.99 -18.01
CA SER A 103 3.72 -23.79 -17.04
C SER A 103 5.03 -24.47 -17.47
N TYR A 104 4.95 -25.70 -17.98
CA TYR A 104 6.12 -26.45 -18.44
C TYR A 104 6.79 -25.81 -19.65
N LEU A 105 6.02 -25.24 -20.59
CA LEU A 105 6.59 -24.49 -21.72
C LEU A 105 7.47 -23.31 -21.26
N LEU A 106 7.03 -22.57 -20.25
CA LEU A 106 7.82 -21.49 -19.67
C LEU A 106 9.06 -22.04 -18.98
N GLU A 107 8.89 -23.10 -18.18
CA GLU A 107 9.99 -23.75 -17.49
C GLU A 107 11.08 -24.22 -18.48
N GLU A 108 10.71 -24.87 -19.59
CA GLU A 108 11.65 -25.30 -20.63
C GLU A 108 12.44 -24.13 -21.22
N LYS A 109 11.78 -23.01 -21.54
CA LYS A 109 12.49 -21.82 -22.03
C LYS A 109 13.40 -21.22 -20.98
N GLN A 110 12.98 -21.19 -19.71
CA GLN A 110 13.85 -20.79 -18.61
C GLN A 110 15.07 -21.71 -18.46
N LYS A 111 14.92 -23.02 -18.72
CA LYS A 111 16.07 -23.95 -18.72
C LYS A 111 17.02 -23.68 -19.88
N GLN A 112 16.48 -23.51 -21.10
CA GLN A 112 17.26 -23.26 -22.31
C GLN A 112 18.04 -21.95 -22.26
N MET A 113 17.46 -20.92 -21.64
CA MET A 113 18.08 -19.60 -21.47
C MET A 113 18.94 -19.49 -20.20
N GLU A 114 19.14 -20.60 -19.47
CA GLU A 114 19.94 -20.64 -18.25
C GLU A 114 19.53 -19.58 -17.21
N MET A 115 18.22 -19.32 -17.10
CA MET A 115 17.70 -18.30 -16.20
C MET A 115 18.13 -18.56 -14.75
N PRO A 116 18.63 -17.54 -14.03
CA PRO A 116 19.09 -17.70 -12.65
C PRO A 116 17.94 -18.06 -11.69
N LYS A 117 16.71 -17.64 -12.02
CA LYS A 117 15.48 -18.01 -11.32
C LYS A 117 14.47 -18.56 -12.32
N ARG A 118 13.97 -19.76 -12.06
CA ARG A 118 12.99 -20.48 -12.89
C ARG A 118 11.63 -20.46 -12.22
N ASP A 119 11.19 -19.24 -11.96
CA ASP A 119 9.96 -19.01 -11.21
C ASP A 119 8.75 -18.99 -12.14
N LYS A 120 7.61 -19.46 -11.63
CA LYS A 120 6.31 -19.25 -12.30
C LYS A 120 5.94 -17.76 -12.30
N LEU A 121 5.11 -17.36 -13.26
CA LEU A 121 4.48 -16.05 -13.22
C LEU A 121 3.50 -15.96 -12.04
N ILE A 122 3.28 -14.75 -11.55
CA ILE A 122 2.37 -14.50 -10.42
C ILE A 122 1.03 -14.01 -10.97
N ASN A 123 -0.08 -14.61 -10.51
CA ASN A 123 -1.40 -14.11 -10.83
C ASN A 123 -1.74 -12.91 -9.93
N ASP A 124 -2.20 -11.82 -10.54
CA ASP A 124 -2.68 -10.65 -9.81
C ASP A 124 -3.97 -10.95 -9.04
N CYS A 125 -3.97 -10.57 -7.76
CA CYS A 125 -5.13 -10.56 -6.90
C CYS A 125 -5.71 -9.13 -6.88
N THR A 126 -6.81 -8.92 -7.60
CA THR A 126 -7.43 -7.60 -7.79
C THR A 126 -7.71 -6.86 -6.47
N THR A 127 -7.89 -7.59 -5.37
CA THR A 127 -8.18 -7.02 -4.04
C THR A 127 -6.95 -6.45 -3.31
N ARG A 128 -5.72 -6.68 -3.80
CA ARG A 128 -4.47 -6.24 -3.15
C ARG A 128 -3.45 -5.74 -4.18
N TRP A 129 -3.17 -4.44 -4.19
CA TRP A 129 -2.22 -3.82 -5.12
C TRP A 129 -0.81 -4.43 -5.06
N ASN A 130 -0.41 -4.94 -3.88
CA ASN A 130 0.86 -5.63 -3.68
C ASN A 130 1.03 -6.78 -4.68
N SER A 131 -0.03 -7.53 -4.99
CA SER A 131 0.04 -8.64 -5.95
C SER A 131 0.24 -8.16 -7.39
N THR A 132 -0.29 -6.99 -7.74
CA THR A 132 -0.01 -6.34 -9.02
C THR A 132 1.47 -6.01 -9.15
N TYR A 133 2.07 -5.42 -8.10
CA TYR A 133 3.51 -5.13 -8.07
C TYR A 133 4.36 -6.41 -8.21
N GLU A 134 4.02 -7.48 -7.49
CA GLU A 134 4.75 -8.75 -7.61
C GLU A 134 4.61 -9.37 -9.01
N MET A 135 3.41 -9.34 -9.59
CA MET A 135 3.17 -9.81 -10.96
C MET A 135 4.03 -9.06 -11.97
N ILE A 136 4.04 -7.73 -11.91
CA ILE A 136 4.85 -6.88 -12.79
C ILE A 136 6.34 -7.19 -12.61
N SER A 137 6.81 -7.23 -11.37
CA SER A 137 8.22 -7.49 -11.06
C SER A 137 8.67 -8.85 -11.60
N ARG A 138 7.90 -9.91 -11.33
CA ARG A 138 8.19 -11.25 -11.82
C ARG A 138 8.13 -11.34 -13.35
N ALA A 139 7.16 -10.68 -13.99
CA ALA A 139 7.03 -10.72 -15.43
C ALA A 139 8.21 -10.03 -16.14
N LEU A 140 8.71 -8.91 -15.60
CA LEU A 140 9.89 -8.23 -16.12
C LEU A 140 11.14 -9.11 -15.98
N GLU A 141 11.31 -9.83 -14.86
CA GLU A 141 12.40 -10.81 -14.70
C GLU A 141 12.31 -11.97 -15.70
N GLN A 142 11.10 -12.33 -16.14
CA GLN A 142 10.82 -13.48 -17.01
C GLN A 142 10.45 -13.06 -18.44
N GLN A 143 10.74 -11.83 -18.84
CA GLN A 143 10.29 -11.27 -20.12
C GLN A 143 10.81 -12.07 -21.32
N ALA A 144 12.09 -12.42 -21.34
CA ALA A 144 12.72 -13.17 -22.42
C ALA A 144 12.12 -14.57 -22.62
N PRO A 145 12.03 -15.44 -21.59
CA PRO A 145 11.43 -16.77 -21.76
C PRO A 145 9.92 -16.69 -22.07
N VAL A 146 9.19 -15.71 -21.52
CA VAL A 146 7.77 -15.48 -21.86
C VAL A 146 7.63 -15.13 -23.35
N ALA A 147 8.44 -14.21 -23.87
CA ALA A 147 8.42 -13.82 -25.28
C ALA A 147 8.76 -15.01 -26.21
N ALA A 148 9.72 -15.85 -25.82
CA ALA A 148 10.09 -17.03 -26.60
C ALA A 148 8.95 -18.07 -26.68
N VAL A 149 8.23 -18.33 -25.58
CA VAL A 149 7.05 -19.22 -25.64
C VAL A 149 5.95 -18.62 -26.51
N ILE A 150 5.69 -17.32 -26.38
CA ILE A 150 4.67 -16.63 -27.17
C ILE A 150 4.98 -16.74 -28.66
N PHE A 151 6.24 -16.55 -29.05
CA PHE A 151 6.70 -16.70 -30.42
C PHE A 151 6.53 -18.15 -30.93
N ASP A 152 7.08 -19.13 -30.20
CA ASP A 152 7.05 -20.55 -30.61
C ASP A 152 5.63 -21.11 -30.74
N LYS A 153 4.71 -20.66 -29.88
CA LYS A 153 3.30 -21.10 -29.87
C LYS A 153 2.37 -20.19 -30.66
N LYS A 154 2.90 -19.17 -31.34
CA LYS A 154 2.13 -18.21 -32.15
C LYS A 154 1.00 -17.51 -31.36
N LEU A 155 1.28 -17.12 -30.13
CA LEU A 155 0.32 -16.52 -29.19
C LEU A 155 0.36 -14.98 -29.23
N SER A 156 0.32 -14.39 -30.43
CA SER A 156 0.48 -12.93 -30.62
C SER A 156 -0.55 -12.09 -29.86
N ASN A 157 -1.71 -12.66 -29.52
CA ASN A 157 -2.73 -12.02 -28.69
C ASN A 157 -2.30 -11.80 -27.22
N LEU A 158 -1.26 -12.50 -26.75
CA LEU A 158 -0.68 -12.38 -25.40
C LEU A 158 0.61 -11.57 -25.37
N GLU A 159 1.14 -11.19 -26.54
CA GLU A 159 2.35 -10.39 -26.65
C GLU A 159 2.10 -8.99 -26.10
N LEU A 160 3.04 -8.44 -25.34
CA LEU A 160 3.02 -7.04 -24.90
C LEU A 160 3.99 -6.25 -25.78
N SER A 161 3.63 -5.03 -26.14
CA SER A 161 4.51 -4.16 -26.93
C SER A 161 5.71 -3.68 -26.10
N THR A 162 6.77 -3.24 -26.77
CA THR A 162 7.93 -2.61 -26.11
C THR A 162 7.49 -1.44 -25.23
N SER A 163 6.56 -0.60 -25.71
CA SER A 163 6.03 0.53 -24.94
C SER A 163 5.29 0.10 -23.67
N GLU A 164 4.59 -1.04 -23.69
CA GLU A 164 3.92 -1.59 -22.51
C GLU A 164 4.93 -2.12 -21.50
N TRP A 165 5.97 -2.82 -21.95
CA TRP A 165 7.04 -3.27 -21.07
C TRP A 165 7.76 -2.10 -20.41
N THR A 166 8.11 -1.07 -21.17
CA THR A 166 8.71 0.16 -20.62
C THR A 166 7.77 0.84 -19.62
N GLN A 167 6.47 0.93 -19.92
CA GLN A 167 5.50 1.51 -18.99
C GLN A 167 5.38 0.68 -17.70
N LEU A 168 5.35 -0.64 -17.79
CA LEU A 168 5.29 -1.54 -16.64
C LEU A 168 6.57 -1.47 -15.78
N GLU A 169 7.74 -1.30 -16.40
CA GLU A 169 8.98 -1.05 -15.67
C GLU A 169 8.93 0.25 -14.88
N ARG A 170 8.44 1.34 -15.47
CA ARG A 170 8.24 2.61 -14.76
C ARG A 170 7.23 2.47 -13.61
N VAL A 171 6.14 1.73 -13.82
CA VAL A 171 5.15 1.44 -12.76
C VAL A 171 5.80 0.65 -11.60
N LYS A 172 6.61 -0.37 -11.90
CA LYS A 172 7.37 -1.11 -10.88
C LYS A 172 8.25 -0.17 -10.06
N ASP A 173 9.04 0.68 -10.72
CA ASP A 173 9.96 1.59 -10.04
C ASP A 173 9.23 2.57 -9.11
N ILE A 174 8.10 3.11 -9.56
CA ILE A 174 7.26 4.02 -8.77
C ILE A 174 6.66 3.32 -7.55
N LEU A 175 6.23 2.07 -7.70
CA LEU A 175 5.55 1.32 -6.64
C LEU A 175 6.50 0.65 -5.65
N ARG A 176 7.79 0.51 -5.99
CA ARG A 176 8.77 -0.16 -5.13
C ARG A 176 8.88 0.49 -3.73
N PRO A 177 9.01 1.82 -3.57
CA PRO A 177 9.03 2.44 -2.25
C PRO A 177 7.73 2.20 -1.45
N PHE A 178 6.57 2.20 -2.12
CA PHE A 178 5.28 1.91 -1.48
C PHE A 178 5.23 0.49 -0.92
N LYS A 179 5.84 -0.46 -1.64
CA LYS A 179 5.87 -1.87 -1.24
C LYS A 179 6.71 -2.03 0.02
N VAL A 180 7.89 -1.40 0.03
CA VAL A 180 8.79 -1.38 1.18
C VAL A 180 8.10 -0.75 2.39
N SER A 181 7.49 0.43 2.23
CA SER A 181 6.78 1.11 3.32
C SER A 181 5.60 0.30 3.85
N THR A 182 4.81 -0.34 2.98
CA THR A 182 3.67 -1.15 3.40
C THR A 182 4.13 -2.36 4.22
N VAL A 183 5.18 -3.05 3.79
CA VAL A 183 5.74 -4.20 4.52
C VAL A 183 6.32 -3.77 5.86
N ALA A 184 7.08 -2.67 5.89
CA ALA A 184 7.69 -2.14 7.12
C ALA A 184 6.65 -1.76 8.19
N LEU A 185 5.46 -1.30 7.78
CA LEU A 185 4.39 -0.87 8.67
C LEU A 185 3.37 -1.98 8.99
N SER A 186 3.49 -3.15 8.36
CA SER A 186 2.58 -4.29 8.57
C SER A 186 3.04 -5.23 9.70
N THR A 187 3.83 -4.72 10.65
CA THR A 187 4.39 -5.49 11.78
C THR A 187 3.77 -5.06 13.10
N ASP A 188 3.67 -6.03 14.01
CA ASP A 188 3.24 -5.91 15.40
C ASP A 188 4.43 -5.89 16.39
N LYS A 189 5.65 -6.19 15.91
CA LYS A 189 6.83 -6.40 16.77
C LYS A 189 7.38 -5.12 17.38
N TYR A 190 7.15 -3.98 16.73
CA TYR A 190 7.65 -2.68 17.17
C TYR A 190 6.67 -1.55 16.82
N PRO A 191 6.71 -0.41 17.54
CA PRO A 191 5.85 0.73 17.23
C PRO A 191 6.14 1.28 15.83
N THR A 192 5.08 1.50 15.05
CA THR A 192 5.14 1.96 13.66
C THR A 192 4.58 3.37 13.47
N ALA A 193 3.85 3.91 14.45
CA ALA A 193 3.23 5.23 14.38
C ALA A 193 4.24 6.36 14.10
N SER A 194 5.43 6.29 14.69
CA SER A 194 6.53 7.24 14.49
C SER A 194 7.06 7.30 13.05
N ALA A 195 6.82 6.26 12.25
CA ALA A 195 7.29 6.21 10.88
C ALA A 195 6.25 6.71 9.86
N VAL A 196 4.99 6.90 10.25
CA VAL A 196 3.88 7.20 9.32
C VAL A 196 4.12 8.49 8.53
N LEU A 197 4.36 9.61 9.21
CA LEU A 197 4.56 10.92 8.56
C LEU A 197 5.92 11.03 7.84
N PRO A 198 7.05 10.55 8.41
CA PRO A 198 8.32 10.46 7.68
C PRO A 198 8.20 9.64 6.39
N MET A 199 7.54 8.47 6.44
CA MET A 199 7.35 7.65 5.24
C MET A 199 6.42 8.31 4.23
N ARG A 200 5.34 8.98 4.66
CA ARG A 200 4.50 9.79 3.78
C ARG A 200 5.33 10.83 3.03
N HIS A 201 6.20 11.55 3.73
CA HIS A 201 7.08 12.55 3.14
C HIS A 201 8.01 11.93 2.09
N VAL A 202 8.67 10.81 2.41
CA VAL A 202 9.55 10.10 1.46
C VAL A 202 8.80 9.64 0.21
N LEU A 203 7.59 9.07 0.38
CA LEU A 203 6.76 8.64 -0.75
C LEU A 203 6.33 9.81 -1.63
N LEU A 204 5.91 10.94 -1.03
CA LEU A 204 5.56 12.14 -1.79
C LEU A 204 6.77 12.77 -2.50
N SER A 205 7.94 12.79 -1.86
CA SER A 205 9.19 13.24 -2.48
C SER A 205 9.58 12.35 -3.66
N HIS A 206 9.43 11.04 -3.55
CA HIS A 206 9.65 10.12 -4.65
C HIS A 206 8.70 10.36 -5.83
N LEU A 207 7.41 10.63 -5.58
CA LEU A 207 6.45 10.94 -6.65
C LEU A 207 6.74 12.28 -7.36
N ARG A 208 7.35 13.25 -6.66
CA ARG A 208 7.71 14.57 -7.23
C ARG A 208 8.90 14.52 -8.17
N GLN A 209 9.74 13.49 -8.09
CA GLN A 209 10.89 13.34 -8.99
C GLN A 209 10.39 13.09 -10.41
N GLU A 210 10.52 14.08 -11.29
CA GLU A 210 10.30 13.90 -12.73
C GLU A 210 11.55 13.29 -13.36
N THR A 211 11.33 12.37 -14.29
CA THR A 211 12.41 11.84 -15.14
C THR A 211 12.03 12.03 -16.60
N ASP A 212 13.02 12.16 -17.49
CA ASP A 212 12.77 12.28 -18.94
C ASP A 212 12.01 11.08 -19.52
N SER A 213 12.03 9.95 -18.81
CA SER A 213 11.30 8.72 -19.16
C SER A 213 9.82 8.71 -18.73
N ASP A 214 9.34 9.74 -18.03
CA ASP A 214 7.96 9.76 -17.53
C ASP A 214 6.97 10.09 -18.65
N THR A 215 6.24 9.07 -19.09
CA THR A 215 5.12 9.23 -20.04
C THR A 215 3.97 10.03 -19.41
N ALA A 216 3.08 10.57 -20.23
CA ALA A 216 1.88 11.27 -19.75
C ALA A 216 1.06 10.41 -18.76
N ALA A 217 0.97 9.10 -19.00
CA ALA A 217 0.28 8.16 -18.11
C ALA A 217 0.98 8.02 -16.76
N VAL A 218 2.32 8.00 -16.74
CA VAL A 218 3.11 7.97 -15.50
C VAL A 218 2.95 9.26 -14.71
N LYS A 219 2.94 10.42 -15.37
CA LYS A 219 2.69 11.72 -14.72
C LYS A 219 1.28 11.76 -14.12
N GLU A 220 0.27 11.29 -14.83
CA GLU A 220 -1.10 11.17 -14.32
C GLU A 220 -1.19 10.24 -13.10
N MET A 221 -0.50 9.09 -13.15
CA MET A 221 -0.42 8.15 -12.03
C MET A 221 0.16 8.81 -10.78
N LYS A 222 1.32 9.47 -10.92
CA LYS A 222 1.98 10.20 -9.84
C LYS A 222 1.06 11.28 -9.24
N ALA A 223 0.37 12.04 -10.10
CA ALA A 223 -0.57 13.07 -9.67
C ALA A 223 -1.75 12.49 -8.88
N LYS A 224 -2.36 11.39 -9.36
CA LYS A 224 -3.48 10.72 -8.66
C LYS A 224 -3.07 10.15 -7.30
N ILE A 225 -1.91 9.51 -7.21
CA ILE A 225 -1.39 8.97 -5.94
C ILE A 225 -1.10 10.12 -4.97
N THR A 226 -0.42 11.17 -5.44
CA THR A 226 -0.09 12.37 -4.64
C THR A 226 -1.34 13.03 -4.08
N ALA A 227 -2.35 13.26 -4.94
CA ALA A 227 -3.61 13.89 -4.54
C ALA A 227 -4.38 13.06 -3.52
N ASP A 228 -4.33 11.72 -3.57
CA ASP A 228 -4.97 10.87 -2.57
C ASP A 228 -4.20 10.87 -1.24
N LEU A 229 -2.88 10.72 -1.27
CA LEU A 229 -2.05 10.74 -0.07
C LEU A 229 -2.11 12.07 0.67
N ASN A 230 -2.20 13.20 -0.05
CA ASN A 230 -2.29 14.51 0.59
C ASN A 230 -3.60 14.74 1.34
N LYS A 231 -4.69 14.10 0.90
CA LYS A 231 -5.99 14.17 1.58
C LYS A 231 -6.02 13.37 2.88
N ARG A 232 -5.05 12.49 3.08
CA ARG A 232 -4.96 11.58 4.21
C ARG A 232 -3.89 12.16 5.13
N TYR A 233 -4.22 12.36 6.41
CA TYR A 233 -3.40 13.10 7.40
C TYR A 233 -3.29 14.62 7.11
N PRO A 234 -4.38 15.37 7.31
CA PRO A 234 -4.34 16.82 7.20
C PRO A 234 -3.46 17.43 8.31
N GLU A 235 -2.76 18.51 8.00
CA GLU A 235 -1.68 19.07 8.86
C GLU A 235 -2.18 19.93 10.02
N ASP A 236 -3.49 20.08 10.15
CA ASP A 236 -4.20 20.86 11.18
C ASP A 236 -4.92 19.97 12.21
N GLY A 237 -4.91 18.64 12.04
CA GLY A 237 -5.64 17.72 12.92
C GLY A 237 -4.81 17.19 14.09
N ASP A 238 -5.51 16.76 15.16
CA ASP A 238 -4.86 16.16 16.35
C ASP A 238 -4.02 14.92 16.01
N VAL A 239 -4.45 14.14 15.01
CA VAL A 239 -3.71 12.97 14.51
C VAL A 239 -2.34 13.38 13.96
N PHE A 240 -2.25 14.53 13.28
CA PHE A 240 -0.98 15.01 12.74
C PHE A 240 -0.01 15.33 13.88
N MET A 241 -0.48 16.05 14.91
CA MET A 241 0.34 16.34 16.08
C MET A 241 0.71 15.05 16.84
N PHE A 242 -0.22 14.12 17.02
CA PHE A 242 0.04 12.84 17.68
C PHE A 242 1.14 12.03 16.98
N LEU A 243 1.05 11.89 15.65
CA LEU A 243 2.04 11.15 14.87
C LEU A 243 3.40 11.86 14.83
N ASN A 244 3.43 13.19 14.81
CA ASN A 244 4.68 13.95 14.91
C ASN A 244 5.31 13.85 16.31
N THR A 245 4.52 13.87 17.38
CA THR A 245 5.01 13.59 18.73
C THR A 245 5.61 12.18 18.80
N ALA A 246 4.92 11.17 18.25
CA ALA A 246 5.48 9.81 18.16
C ALA A 246 6.79 9.77 17.34
N SER A 247 6.88 10.55 16.27
CA SER A 247 8.10 10.67 15.45
C SER A 247 9.24 11.33 16.23
N TYR A 248 8.95 12.39 17.00
CA TYR A 248 9.92 13.13 17.80
C TYR A 248 10.54 12.26 18.91
N LEU A 249 9.72 11.39 19.52
CA LEU A 249 10.16 10.45 20.56
C LEU A 249 10.94 9.25 20.01
N ASP A 250 10.92 9.04 18.69
CA ASP A 250 11.70 7.99 18.04
C ASP A 250 13.08 8.53 17.63
N PRO A 251 14.20 8.00 18.16
CA PRO A 251 15.53 8.48 17.81
C PRO A 251 15.84 8.51 16.31
N ARG A 252 15.16 7.67 15.51
CA ARG A 252 15.33 7.63 14.05
C ARG A 252 14.71 8.85 13.35
N PHE A 253 13.70 9.47 13.95
CA PHE A 253 12.89 10.54 13.37
C PHE A 253 12.85 11.81 14.22
N HIS A 254 13.64 11.86 15.30
CA HIS A 254 13.68 12.96 16.28
C HIS A 254 13.86 14.34 15.65
N CYS A 255 14.65 14.45 14.58
CA CYS A 255 14.88 15.72 13.87
C CYS A 255 13.66 16.21 13.06
N LEU A 256 12.60 15.41 12.93
CA LEU A 256 11.37 15.75 12.20
C LEU A 256 11.65 16.36 10.81
N GLY A 257 12.57 15.77 10.06
CA GLY A 257 13.05 16.32 8.78
C GLY A 257 11.99 16.42 7.68
N HIS A 258 10.79 15.89 7.91
CA HIS A 258 9.63 16.03 7.03
C HIS A 258 8.81 17.31 7.28
N LEU A 259 9.13 18.09 8.31
CA LEU A 259 8.46 19.34 8.69
C LEU A 259 9.37 20.56 8.46
N ASP A 260 8.77 21.74 8.33
CA ASP A 260 9.48 23.02 8.43
C ASP A 260 9.85 23.37 9.88
N HIS A 261 10.79 24.30 10.05
CA HIS A 261 11.29 24.69 11.38
C HIS A 261 10.21 25.19 12.35
N GLY A 262 9.18 25.89 11.86
CA GLY A 262 8.09 26.37 12.72
C GLY A 262 7.31 25.20 13.31
N ARG A 263 6.96 24.22 12.47
CA ARG A 263 6.25 23.01 12.89
C ARG A 263 7.11 22.09 13.76
N GLN A 264 8.42 22.04 13.53
CA GLN A 264 9.35 21.31 14.40
C GLN A 264 9.30 21.87 15.83
N GLN A 265 9.33 23.20 15.97
CA GLN A 265 9.26 23.86 17.28
C GLN A 265 7.91 23.60 17.97
N GLU A 266 6.81 23.66 17.22
CA GLU A 266 5.46 23.37 17.76
C GLU A 266 5.38 21.97 18.38
N VAL A 267 5.95 20.97 17.72
CA VAL A 267 5.99 19.59 18.23
C VAL A 267 6.90 19.46 19.45
N HIS A 268 8.07 20.11 19.41
CA HIS A 268 9.01 20.13 20.53
C HIS A 268 8.37 20.71 21.79
N ASP A 269 7.74 21.88 21.67
CA ASP A 269 7.12 22.58 22.80
C ASP A 269 5.95 21.76 23.38
N LYS A 270 5.17 21.10 22.53
CA LYS A 270 4.09 20.20 22.97
C LYS A 270 4.59 18.99 23.77
N VAL A 271 5.77 18.47 23.47
CA VAL A 271 6.32 17.30 24.18
C VAL A 271 6.91 17.68 25.54
N LEU A 272 7.36 18.92 25.69
CA LEU A 272 7.93 19.43 26.94
C LEU A 272 6.91 20.05 27.90
N ALA A 273 5.71 20.39 27.41
CA ALA A 273 4.58 20.88 28.21
C ALA A 273 3.92 19.77 29.04
#